data_AF-A0A1R4K6G0-F1
#
_entry.id   AF-A0A1R4K6G0-F1
#
_cell.length_a   1.000
_cell.length_b   1.000
_cell.length_c   1.000
_cell.angle_alpha   90.00
_cell.angle_beta   90.00
_cell.angle_gamma   90.00
#
_symmetry.space_group_name_H-M   'P 1'
#
loop_
_entity.id
_entity.type
_entity.pdbx_description
1 polymer ?
#
loop_
_entity_poly.entity_id
_entity_poly.type
_entity_poly.pdbx_seq_one_letter_code
_entity_poly.pdbx_strand_id
1 'polypeptide(L)'
;MAGKDASALVRIQVNNCTAMTQGTGFFVGPDTVVTSGHLFDKASSISVHSASGVVRGALLERDAATGVAVVKVLPTGDGGKLTGAPLPVSAKDPQPSSPVRMLGLPTGRDAHQAKGTVKALDQQATVAENSLSGLVSHDANAQPGVSGAPLLDAAGKVVAMELSTTDDGAGEQHAVPAQAISTVIKQAGSAKPQKLAKCVESGPPSMTSIHPDAPAIKTALTRYLWGLSYPTEIDETGFTGKQVAWQGLDPSLQKKHGTADKFIASFKGAKAGAANVDNLEIADQFTDTLLWTVQMEGPGKACRVHHQRVTLSSAPGRWVVKDVTDTEAPRSC
;
A
#
# COMPACT_ATOMS: atom_id res chain seq x y z
N MET A 1 -12.85 8.90 -16.61
CA MET A 1 -13.42 7.53 -16.54
C MET A 1 -14.93 7.62 -16.48
N ALA A 2 -15.65 6.69 -17.11
CA ALA A 2 -17.08 6.53 -16.84
C ALA A 2 -17.29 6.02 -15.40
N GLY A 3 -18.38 6.42 -14.74
CA GLY A 3 -18.59 6.16 -13.30
C GLY A 3 -18.54 4.68 -12.90
N LYS A 4 -18.98 3.77 -13.78
CA LYS A 4 -18.95 2.32 -13.53
C LYS A 4 -17.53 1.77 -13.43
N ASP A 5 -16.66 2.16 -14.36
CA ASP A 5 -15.26 1.72 -14.42
C ASP A 5 -14.46 2.21 -13.20
N ALA A 6 -14.72 3.43 -12.74
CA ALA A 6 -14.07 3.99 -11.55
C ALA A 6 -14.47 3.23 -10.26
N SER A 7 -15.74 2.83 -10.14
CA SER A 7 -16.23 2.04 -9.00
C SER A 7 -15.72 0.60 -8.96
N ALA A 8 -15.11 0.12 -10.05
CA ALA A 8 -14.56 -1.21 -10.14
C ALA A 8 -13.13 -1.32 -9.62
N LEU A 9 -12.42 -0.19 -9.50
CA LEU A 9 -11.02 -0.16 -9.11
C LEU A 9 -10.88 0.09 -7.61
N VAL A 10 -9.87 -0.54 -7.04
CA VAL A 10 -9.44 -0.32 -5.66
C VAL A 10 -7.93 -0.23 -5.61
N ARG A 11 -7.43 0.51 -4.63
CA ARG A 11 -6.02 0.51 -4.30
C ARG A 11 -5.78 -0.57 -3.26
N ILE A 12 -4.85 -1.47 -3.58
CA ILE A 12 -4.44 -2.54 -2.67
C ILE A 12 -3.17 -2.09 -2.00
N GLN A 13 -3.22 -1.96 -0.68
CA GLN A 13 -2.08 -1.67 0.16
C GLN A 13 -1.76 -2.92 0.97
N VAL A 14 -0.51 -3.37 0.86
CA VAL A 14 -0.03 -4.56 1.57
C VAL A 14 1.18 -4.16 2.37
N ASN A 15 1.15 -4.44 3.66
CA ASN A 15 2.28 -4.17 4.53
C ASN A 15 2.98 -5.49 4.83
N ASN A 16 4.29 -5.45 4.95
CA ASN A 16 5.07 -6.45 5.65
C ASN A 16 5.62 -5.82 6.94
N CYS A 17 6.66 -6.41 7.55
CA CYS A 17 7.17 -5.93 8.83
C CYS A 17 8.14 -4.75 8.74
N THR A 18 8.62 -4.41 7.55
CA THR A 18 9.64 -3.37 7.33
C THR A 18 9.26 -2.36 6.25
N ALA A 19 8.29 -2.69 5.40
CA ALA A 19 7.89 -1.91 4.25
C ALA A 19 6.40 -2.10 3.95
N MET A 20 5.87 -1.18 3.15
CA MET A 20 4.57 -1.29 2.51
C MET A 20 4.77 -1.39 1.00
N THR A 21 3.87 -2.08 0.33
CA THR A 21 3.72 -2.07 -1.12
C THR A 21 2.29 -1.68 -1.46
N GLN A 22 2.13 -1.13 -2.67
CA GLN A 22 0.83 -0.67 -3.11
C GLN A 22 0.67 -0.93 -4.60
N GLY A 23 -0.53 -1.32 -5.01
CA GLY A 23 -0.90 -1.48 -6.41
C GLY A 23 -2.37 -1.19 -6.65
N THR A 24 -2.80 -1.45 -7.87
CA THR A 24 -4.19 -1.40 -8.30
C THR A 24 -4.78 -2.80 -8.22
N GLY A 25 -6.02 -2.90 -7.77
CA GLY A 25 -6.84 -4.09 -7.94
C GLY A 25 -8.18 -3.72 -8.57
N PHE A 26 -8.91 -4.73 -9.01
CA PHE A 26 -10.25 -4.55 -9.55
C PHE A 26 -11.21 -5.64 -9.09
N PHE A 27 -12.48 -5.27 -8.91
CA PHE A 27 -13.53 -6.22 -8.55
C PHE A 27 -13.81 -7.19 -9.70
N VAL A 28 -13.85 -8.49 -9.38
CA VAL A 28 -14.33 -9.57 -10.27
C VAL A 28 -15.60 -10.25 -9.73
N GLY A 29 -16.03 -9.84 -8.53
CA GLY A 29 -17.27 -10.22 -7.89
C GLY A 29 -17.67 -9.17 -6.84
N PRO A 30 -18.73 -9.39 -6.06
CA PRO A 30 -19.24 -8.40 -5.10
C PRO A 30 -18.22 -8.00 -4.02
N ASP A 31 -17.37 -8.93 -3.60
CA ASP A 31 -16.37 -8.75 -2.54
C ASP A 31 -15.02 -9.40 -2.89
N THR A 32 -14.78 -9.70 -4.17
CA THR A 32 -13.57 -10.36 -4.65
C THR A 32 -12.82 -9.44 -5.59
N VAL A 33 -11.55 -9.21 -5.28
CA VAL A 33 -10.63 -8.34 -6.02
C VAL A 33 -9.47 -9.16 -6.57
N VAL A 34 -9.09 -8.88 -7.81
CA VAL A 34 -7.85 -9.39 -8.43
C VAL A 34 -6.80 -8.28 -8.43
N THR A 35 -5.54 -8.65 -8.21
CA THR A 35 -4.39 -7.73 -8.17
C THR A 35 -3.08 -8.49 -8.42
N SER A 36 -1.96 -7.78 -8.47
CA SER A 36 -0.62 -8.37 -8.57
C SER A 36 -0.20 -9.14 -7.32
N GLY A 37 0.32 -10.35 -7.52
CA GLY A 37 0.77 -11.26 -6.47
C GLY A 37 2.09 -10.87 -5.80
N HIS A 38 2.95 -10.10 -6.46
CA HIS A 38 4.22 -9.66 -5.85
C HIS A 38 4.01 -8.68 -4.68
N LEU A 39 2.86 -8.01 -4.60
CA LEU A 39 2.51 -7.13 -3.48
C LEU A 39 2.49 -7.88 -2.14
N PHE A 40 2.23 -9.19 -2.17
CA PHE A 40 1.96 -10.00 -0.98
C PHE A 40 3.17 -10.71 -0.40
N ASP A 41 4.39 -10.34 -0.82
CA ASP A 41 5.57 -10.94 -0.21
C ASP A 41 5.66 -10.59 1.29
N LYS A 42 5.70 -11.64 2.12
CA LYS A 42 5.70 -11.55 3.60
C LYS A 42 4.60 -10.61 4.14
N ALA A 43 3.45 -10.56 3.47
CA ALA A 43 2.32 -9.73 3.87
C ALA A 43 1.93 -10.01 5.33
N SER A 44 1.84 -8.94 6.12
CA SER A 44 1.39 -8.92 7.52
C SER A 44 0.01 -8.28 7.67
N SER A 45 -0.36 -7.38 6.76
CA SER A 45 -1.71 -6.81 6.68
C SER A 45 -2.05 -6.38 5.26
N ILE A 46 -3.36 -6.34 4.96
CA ILE A 46 -3.90 -5.98 3.64
C ILE A 46 -5.05 -5.00 3.87
N SER A 47 -5.01 -3.86 3.22
CA SER A 47 -6.10 -2.89 3.17
C SER A 47 -6.52 -2.60 1.73
N VAL A 48 -7.82 -2.41 1.57
CA VAL A 48 -8.48 -2.15 0.28
C VAL A 48 -9.08 -0.76 0.35
N HIS A 49 -8.53 0.13 -0.46
CA HIS A 49 -8.86 1.55 -0.52
C HIS A 49 -9.74 1.83 -1.73
N SER A 50 -10.85 2.53 -1.54
CA SER A 50 -11.83 2.85 -2.58
C SER A 50 -12.40 4.25 -2.40
N ALA A 51 -13.16 4.74 -3.39
CA ALA A 51 -13.88 6.02 -3.30
C ALA A 51 -14.87 6.08 -2.13
N SER A 52 -15.37 4.91 -1.69
CA SER A 52 -16.33 4.79 -0.60
C SER A 52 -15.71 4.51 0.77
N GLY A 53 -14.38 4.40 0.86
CA GLY A 53 -13.68 4.16 2.13
C GLY A 53 -12.63 3.06 2.06
N VAL A 54 -12.11 2.73 3.24
CA VAL A 54 -11.01 1.76 3.45
C VAL A 54 -11.50 0.60 4.29
N VAL A 55 -11.17 -0.62 3.87
CA VAL A 55 -11.54 -1.85 4.58
C VAL A 55 -10.38 -2.84 4.62
N ARG A 56 -10.47 -3.86 5.47
CA ARG A 56 -9.47 -4.94 5.51
C ARG A 56 -9.66 -5.90 4.33
N GLY A 57 -8.55 -6.42 3.82
CA GLY A 57 -8.52 -7.52 2.86
C GLY A 57 -8.10 -8.83 3.52
N ALA A 58 -8.51 -9.94 2.92
CA ALA A 58 -8.01 -11.28 3.21
C ALA A 58 -7.47 -11.91 1.93
N LEU A 59 -6.22 -12.37 1.93
CA LEU A 59 -5.65 -13.07 0.79
C LEU A 59 -6.29 -14.45 0.65
N LEU A 60 -6.96 -14.72 -0.47
CA LEU A 60 -7.53 -16.04 -0.77
C LEU A 60 -6.53 -16.92 -1.52
N GLU A 61 -5.91 -16.36 -2.56
CA GLU A 61 -4.94 -17.07 -3.40
C GLU A 61 -3.83 -16.13 -3.85
N ARG A 62 -2.61 -16.66 -3.97
CA ARG A 62 -1.44 -15.98 -4.52
C ARG A 62 -0.67 -16.99 -5.35
N ASP A 63 -0.88 -16.92 -6.65
CA ASP A 63 -0.15 -17.76 -7.58
C ASP A 63 1.14 -17.08 -8.00
N ALA A 64 2.25 -17.54 -7.43
CA ALA A 64 3.58 -17.02 -7.72
C ALA A 64 4.02 -17.27 -9.17
N ALA A 65 3.48 -18.29 -9.84
CA ALA A 65 3.87 -18.66 -11.21
C ALA A 65 3.27 -17.70 -12.25
N THR A 66 2.04 -17.21 -12.03
CA THR A 66 1.37 -16.25 -12.92
C THR A 66 1.49 -14.81 -12.45
N GLY A 67 1.87 -14.58 -11.20
CA GLY A 67 1.93 -13.25 -10.60
C GLY A 67 0.56 -12.67 -10.23
N VAL A 68 -0.47 -13.50 -10.09
CA VAL A 68 -1.84 -13.08 -9.73
C VAL A 68 -2.12 -13.35 -8.25
N ALA A 69 -2.80 -12.41 -7.59
CA ALA A 69 -3.41 -12.62 -6.29
C ALA A 69 -4.90 -12.29 -6.31
N VAL A 70 -5.66 -13.01 -5.48
CA VAL A 70 -7.08 -12.80 -5.25
C VAL A 70 -7.31 -12.45 -3.79
N VAL A 71 -7.94 -11.30 -3.56
CA VAL A 71 -8.23 -10.75 -2.24
C VAL A 71 -9.74 -10.72 -2.02
N LYS A 72 -10.17 -11.20 -0.86
CA LYS A 72 -11.52 -10.99 -0.36
C LYS A 72 -11.58 -9.67 0.41
N VAL A 73 -12.53 -8.83 0.06
CA VAL A 73 -12.88 -7.60 0.77
C VAL A 73 -13.70 -7.98 2.01
N LEU A 74 -13.23 -7.60 3.19
CA LEU A 74 -13.91 -7.89 4.45
C LEU A 74 -14.93 -6.79 4.79
N PRO A 75 -16.02 -7.12 5.51
CA PRO A 75 -16.93 -6.12 6.04
C PRO A 75 -16.23 -5.13 6.97
N THR A 76 -16.78 -3.91 7.05
CA THR A 76 -16.38 -2.93 8.07
C THR A 76 -16.84 -3.36 9.46
N GLY A 77 -16.22 -2.81 10.51
CA GLY A 77 -16.54 -3.15 11.91
C GLY A 77 -17.98 -2.85 12.33
N ASP A 78 -18.67 -1.96 11.61
CA ASP A 78 -20.09 -1.61 11.76
C ASP A 78 -21.02 -2.45 10.87
N GLY A 79 -20.50 -3.45 10.15
CA GLY A 79 -21.28 -4.35 9.29
C GLY A 79 -21.53 -3.84 7.87
N GLY A 80 -21.00 -2.67 7.51
CA GLY A 80 -20.96 -2.17 6.15
C GLY A 80 -20.14 -3.05 5.21
N LYS A 81 -20.33 -2.88 3.90
CA LYS A 81 -19.61 -3.61 2.86
C LYS A 81 -19.09 -2.66 1.81
N LEU A 82 -17.79 -2.74 1.56
CA LEU A 82 -17.23 -2.17 0.36
C LEU A 82 -17.55 -3.11 -0.82
N THR A 83 -18.37 -2.63 -1.75
CA THR A 83 -18.69 -3.34 -2.99
C THR A 83 -18.38 -2.46 -4.18
N GLY A 84 -17.72 -3.01 -5.20
CA GLY A 84 -17.53 -2.32 -6.48
C GLY A 84 -18.23 -3.03 -7.63
N ALA A 85 -18.33 -2.35 -8.77
CA ALA A 85 -18.89 -2.94 -9.99
C ALA A 85 -17.91 -3.99 -10.55
N PRO A 86 -18.27 -5.27 -10.62
CA PRO A 86 -17.35 -6.28 -11.13
C PRO A 86 -17.04 -6.08 -12.61
N LEU A 87 -15.77 -6.22 -12.97
CA LEU A 87 -15.34 -6.27 -14.36
C LEU A 87 -15.38 -7.73 -14.84
N PRO A 88 -16.10 -8.03 -15.94
CA PRO A 88 -16.08 -9.37 -16.50
C PRO A 88 -14.70 -9.70 -17.07
N VAL A 89 -14.12 -10.82 -16.67
CA VAL A 89 -12.88 -11.33 -17.27
C VAL A 89 -13.22 -12.02 -18.60
N SER A 90 -12.44 -11.72 -19.64
CA SER A 90 -12.59 -12.34 -20.95
C SER A 90 -12.31 -13.84 -20.89
N ALA A 91 -13.07 -14.64 -21.65
CA ALA A 91 -12.82 -16.07 -21.80
C ALA A 91 -11.67 -16.36 -22.79
N LYS A 92 -11.14 -15.34 -23.46
CA LYS A 92 -10.07 -15.44 -24.46
C LYS A 92 -9.00 -14.39 -24.16
N ASP A 93 -7.76 -14.78 -24.42
CA ASP A 93 -6.62 -13.87 -24.36
C ASP A 93 -6.65 -12.89 -25.54
N PRO A 94 -6.08 -11.70 -25.36
CA PRO A 94 -6.05 -10.71 -26.43
C PRO A 94 -5.15 -11.19 -27.58
N GLN A 95 -5.37 -10.63 -28.76
CA GLN A 95 -4.55 -10.91 -29.94
C GLN A 95 -3.59 -9.74 -30.18
N PRO A 96 -2.40 -9.97 -30.79
CA PRO A 96 -1.55 -8.88 -31.26
C PRO A 96 -2.32 -7.86 -32.09
N SER A 97 -1.95 -6.59 -31.97
CA SER A 97 -2.65 -5.44 -32.57
C SER A 97 -4.04 -5.13 -32.02
N SER A 98 -4.53 -5.85 -31.00
CA SER A 98 -5.80 -5.51 -30.36
C SER A 98 -5.67 -4.22 -29.55
N PRO A 99 -6.61 -3.25 -29.69
CA PRO A 99 -6.63 -2.07 -28.86
C PRO A 99 -7.04 -2.42 -27.44
N VAL A 100 -6.38 -1.81 -26.46
CA VAL A 100 -6.62 -2.00 -25.04
C VAL A 100 -6.67 -0.66 -24.31
N ARG A 101 -7.35 -0.66 -23.16
CA ARG A 101 -7.41 0.48 -22.26
C ARG A 101 -7.10 0.03 -20.85
N MET A 102 -5.99 0.50 -20.29
CA MET A 102 -5.61 0.28 -18.91
C MET A 102 -6.30 1.29 -17.99
N LEU A 103 -6.72 0.79 -16.83
CA LEU A 103 -7.36 1.57 -15.77
C LEU A 103 -6.62 1.36 -14.45
N GLY A 104 -5.80 2.33 -14.03
CA GLY A 104 -4.93 2.22 -12.87
C GLY A 104 -5.22 3.24 -11.78
N LEU A 105 -4.71 2.98 -10.58
CA LEU A 105 -4.69 3.89 -9.43
C LEU A 105 -3.23 4.15 -9.02
N PRO A 106 -2.49 5.04 -9.72
CA PRO A 106 -1.09 5.30 -9.42
C PRO A 106 -0.88 5.77 -7.98
N THR A 107 0.33 5.56 -7.45
CA THR A 107 0.61 5.88 -6.05
C THR A 107 0.46 7.37 -5.76
N GLY A 108 -0.32 7.69 -4.72
CA GLY A 108 -0.59 9.08 -4.30
C GLY A 108 -1.33 9.94 -5.34
N ARG A 109 -2.03 9.31 -6.31
CA ARG A 109 -2.76 10.01 -7.38
C ARG A 109 -4.14 9.42 -7.60
N ASP A 110 -4.99 10.23 -8.23
CA ASP A 110 -6.29 9.80 -8.74
C ASP A 110 -6.15 8.80 -9.89
N ALA A 111 -7.28 8.23 -10.30
CA ALA A 111 -7.33 7.22 -11.34
C ALA A 111 -6.69 7.67 -12.66
N HIS A 112 -5.83 6.81 -13.19
CA HIS A 112 -5.13 6.97 -14.46
C HIS A 112 -5.76 6.07 -15.51
N GLN A 113 -5.86 6.58 -16.73
CA GLN A 113 -6.35 5.84 -17.87
C GLN A 113 -5.35 5.97 -19.01
N ALA A 114 -4.87 4.83 -19.53
CA ALA A 114 -3.97 4.78 -20.66
C ALA A 114 -4.58 3.92 -21.78
N LYS A 115 -4.53 4.42 -23.01
CA LYS A 115 -4.82 3.61 -24.21
C LYS A 115 -3.52 2.97 -24.68
N GLY A 116 -3.63 1.78 -25.25
CA GLY A 116 -2.51 1.10 -25.89
C GLY A 116 -3.00 0.01 -26.83
N THR A 117 -2.04 -0.80 -27.27
CA THR A 117 -2.21 -1.89 -28.21
C THR A 117 -1.36 -3.06 -27.73
N VAL A 118 -1.90 -4.27 -27.83
CA VAL A 118 -1.13 -5.49 -27.59
C VAL A 118 -0.06 -5.66 -28.66
N LYS A 119 1.19 -5.86 -28.24
CA LYS A 119 2.36 -5.99 -29.12
C LYS A 119 2.69 -7.44 -29.40
N ALA A 120 2.92 -8.22 -28.35
CA ALA A 120 3.26 -9.63 -28.47
C ALA A 120 2.62 -10.47 -27.34
N LEU A 121 2.58 -11.78 -27.58
CA LEU A 121 2.18 -12.79 -26.60
C LEU A 121 3.40 -13.62 -26.20
N ASP A 122 3.25 -14.49 -25.19
CA ASP A 122 4.28 -15.42 -24.72
C ASP A 122 5.61 -14.75 -24.35
N GLN A 123 5.52 -13.54 -23.81
CA GLN A 123 6.67 -12.77 -23.34
C GLN A 123 7.13 -13.24 -21.95
N GLN A 124 8.35 -12.88 -21.61
CA GLN A 124 8.97 -13.14 -20.32
C GLN A 124 9.46 -11.82 -19.72
N ALA A 125 9.26 -11.64 -18.42
CA ALA A 125 9.78 -10.49 -17.70
C ALA A 125 10.06 -10.84 -16.24
N THR A 126 11.00 -10.14 -15.62
CA THR A 126 11.20 -10.24 -14.16
C THR A 126 10.28 -9.25 -13.44
N VAL A 127 9.62 -9.77 -12.42
CA VAL A 127 8.72 -9.03 -11.52
C VAL A 127 9.20 -9.26 -10.09
N ALA A 128 9.66 -8.18 -9.46
CA ALA A 128 10.44 -8.24 -8.23
C ALA A 128 11.67 -9.16 -8.40
N GLU A 129 11.67 -10.34 -7.78
CA GLU A 129 12.78 -11.31 -7.86
C GLU A 129 12.43 -12.55 -8.70
N ASN A 130 11.24 -12.59 -9.30
CA ASN A 130 10.73 -13.77 -10.01
C ASN A 130 10.65 -13.52 -11.50
N SER A 131 11.13 -14.49 -12.29
CA SER A 131 10.93 -14.49 -13.73
C SER A 131 9.60 -15.14 -14.09
N LEU A 132 8.73 -14.40 -14.76
CA LEU A 132 7.40 -14.86 -15.18
C LEU A 132 7.37 -15.01 -16.70
N SER A 133 6.69 -16.03 -17.20
CA SER A 133 6.52 -16.34 -18.62
C SER A 133 5.05 -16.40 -19.03
N GLY A 134 4.78 -16.44 -20.33
CA GLY A 134 3.40 -16.45 -20.85
C GLY A 134 2.71 -15.09 -20.73
N LEU A 135 3.48 -14.00 -20.66
CA LEU A 135 2.96 -12.65 -20.52
C LEU A 135 2.56 -12.05 -21.86
N VAL A 136 1.72 -11.03 -21.80
CA VAL A 136 1.34 -10.18 -22.94
C VAL A 136 2.13 -8.88 -22.85
N SER A 137 2.76 -8.42 -23.93
CA SER A 137 3.34 -7.07 -23.97
C SER A 137 2.40 -6.04 -24.61
N HIS A 138 2.47 -4.79 -24.17
CA HIS A 138 1.70 -3.67 -24.71
C HIS A 138 2.42 -2.32 -24.55
N ASP A 139 1.88 -1.28 -25.19
CA ASP A 139 2.41 0.09 -25.14
C ASP A 139 1.52 1.09 -24.35
N ALA A 140 0.51 0.60 -23.63
CA ALA A 140 -0.25 1.47 -22.73
C ALA A 140 0.67 2.04 -21.63
N ASN A 141 0.76 3.36 -21.53
CA ASN A 141 1.69 4.04 -20.63
C ASN A 141 1.40 3.74 -19.14
N ALA A 142 2.24 2.90 -18.54
CA ALA A 142 2.18 2.54 -17.12
C ALA A 142 2.89 3.58 -16.24
N GLN A 143 2.41 3.72 -15.00
CA GLN A 143 2.98 4.58 -13.98
C GLN A 143 3.16 3.80 -12.67
N PRO A 144 4.08 4.20 -11.78
CA PRO A 144 4.21 3.55 -10.48
C PRO A 144 2.87 3.44 -9.73
N GLY A 145 2.53 2.22 -9.28
CA GLY A 145 1.29 1.91 -8.59
C GLY A 145 0.16 1.35 -9.46
N VAL A 146 0.32 1.29 -10.79
CA VAL A 146 -0.69 0.65 -11.66
C VAL A 146 -0.56 -0.88 -11.75
N SER A 147 0.44 -1.50 -11.11
CA SER A 147 0.51 -2.97 -11.11
C SER A 147 -0.76 -3.58 -10.51
N GLY A 148 -1.35 -4.52 -11.24
CA GLY A 148 -2.63 -5.15 -10.96
C GLY A 148 -3.81 -4.44 -11.64
N ALA A 149 -3.57 -3.36 -12.38
CA ALA A 149 -4.59 -2.67 -13.16
C ALA A 149 -5.12 -3.56 -14.30
N PRO A 150 -6.45 -3.58 -14.53
CA PRO A 150 -7.01 -4.30 -15.66
C PRO A 150 -6.72 -3.57 -16.98
N LEU A 151 -6.38 -4.34 -18.01
CA LEU A 151 -6.45 -3.94 -19.40
C LEU A 151 -7.78 -4.39 -19.98
N LEU A 152 -8.57 -3.43 -20.48
CA LEU A 152 -9.90 -3.65 -21.00
C LEU A 152 -9.95 -3.64 -22.53
N ASP A 153 -10.77 -4.51 -23.11
CA ASP A 153 -11.17 -4.43 -24.52
C ASP A 153 -12.25 -3.35 -24.75
N ALA A 154 -12.70 -3.21 -26.00
CA ALA A 154 -13.76 -2.28 -26.38
C ALA A 154 -15.14 -2.60 -25.75
N ALA A 155 -15.36 -3.84 -25.30
CA ALA A 155 -16.57 -4.27 -24.61
C ALA A 155 -16.47 -4.09 -23.07
N GLY A 156 -15.34 -3.57 -22.57
CA GLY A 156 -15.09 -3.38 -21.14
C GLY A 156 -14.77 -4.69 -20.39
N LYS A 157 -14.36 -5.75 -21.10
CA LYS A 157 -13.91 -6.99 -20.47
C LYS A 157 -12.41 -6.94 -20.19
N VAL A 158 -12.00 -7.51 -19.07
CA VAL A 158 -10.58 -7.65 -18.71
C VAL A 158 -9.94 -8.70 -19.62
N VAL A 159 -8.99 -8.27 -20.45
CA VAL A 159 -8.23 -9.14 -21.34
C VAL A 159 -6.82 -9.43 -20.82
N ALA A 160 -6.27 -8.55 -19.97
CA ALA A 160 -5.02 -8.77 -19.27
C ALA A 160 -4.96 -7.93 -17.97
N MET A 161 -3.94 -8.14 -17.14
CA MET A 161 -3.68 -7.38 -15.91
C MET A 161 -2.22 -6.92 -15.86
N GLU A 162 -1.99 -5.63 -15.71
CA GLU A 162 -0.69 -4.97 -15.69
C GLU A 162 0.27 -5.51 -14.61
N LEU A 163 1.55 -5.69 -14.93
CA LEU A 163 2.62 -6.00 -14.00
C LEU A 163 3.70 -4.92 -14.04
N SER A 164 4.09 -4.40 -12.87
CA SER A 164 5.32 -3.59 -12.80
C SER A 164 6.52 -4.52 -12.86
N THR A 165 7.30 -4.42 -13.93
CA THR A 165 8.51 -5.20 -14.18
C THR A 165 9.75 -4.49 -13.64
N THR A 166 10.80 -5.24 -13.34
CA THR A 166 12.12 -4.69 -12.94
C THR A 166 13.07 -4.49 -14.11
N ASP A 167 12.75 -5.11 -15.25
CA ASP A 167 13.63 -5.19 -16.42
C ASP A 167 13.18 -4.15 -17.46
N ASP A 168 13.29 -2.87 -17.11
CA ASP A 168 12.83 -1.76 -17.96
C ASP A 168 13.80 -1.51 -19.13
N GLY A 169 13.76 -2.40 -20.13
CA GLY A 169 14.67 -2.38 -21.27
C GLY A 169 14.15 -1.77 -22.58
N ALA A 170 12.84 -1.59 -22.77
CA ALA A 170 12.33 -1.28 -24.12
C ALA A 170 11.07 -0.38 -24.22
N GLY A 171 10.52 0.13 -23.11
CA GLY A 171 9.27 0.91 -23.14
C GLY A 171 8.01 0.06 -23.41
N GLU A 172 8.16 -1.27 -23.56
CA GLU A 172 7.06 -2.23 -23.52
C GLU A 172 6.74 -2.62 -22.09
N GLN A 173 5.44 -2.62 -21.77
CA GLN A 173 4.90 -3.05 -20.49
C GLN A 173 4.43 -4.50 -20.60
N HIS A 174 4.32 -5.20 -19.47
CA HIS A 174 3.94 -6.61 -19.44
C HIS A 174 2.69 -6.84 -18.58
N ALA A 175 1.83 -7.74 -19.03
CA ALA A 175 0.57 -8.04 -18.38
C ALA A 175 0.26 -9.55 -18.35
N VAL A 176 -0.42 -9.99 -17.30
CA VAL A 176 -0.93 -11.36 -17.16
C VAL A 176 -2.17 -11.54 -18.04
N PRO A 177 -2.25 -12.56 -18.91
CA PRO A 177 -3.41 -12.78 -19.77
C PRO A 177 -4.68 -13.22 -19.00
N ALA A 178 -5.86 -12.94 -19.56
CA ALA A 178 -7.16 -13.23 -18.96
C ALA A 178 -7.38 -14.71 -18.58
N GLN A 179 -6.83 -15.66 -19.33
CA GLN A 179 -6.93 -17.08 -19.00
C GLN A 179 -6.19 -17.44 -17.71
N ALA A 180 -4.99 -16.89 -17.49
CA ALA A 180 -4.24 -17.07 -16.26
C ALA A 180 -5.01 -16.46 -15.07
N ILE A 181 -5.52 -15.23 -15.21
CA ILE A 181 -6.37 -14.58 -14.21
C ILE A 181 -7.59 -15.46 -13.86
N SER A 182 -8.30 -15.95 -14.88
CA SER A 182 -9.49 -16.79 -14.70
C SER A 182 -9.19 -18.10 -13.96
N THR A 183 -8.00 -18.66 -14.16
CA THR A 183 -7.56 -19.89 -13.48
C THR A 183 -7.37 -19.64 -11.98
N VAL A 184 -6.71 -18.56 -11.62
CA VAL A 184 -6.46 -18.20 -10.21
C VAL A 184 -7.76 -17.78 -9.51
N ILE A 185 -8.68 -17.09 -10.18
CA ILE A 185 -10.02 -16.81 -9.64
C ILE A 185 -10.76 -18.11 -9.27
N LYS A 186 -10.70 -19.13 -10.13
CA LYS A 186 -11.35 -20.43 -9.86
C LYS A 186 -10.73 -21.14 -8.67
N GLN A 187 -9.40 -21.11 -8.52
CA GLN A 187 -8.70 -21.65 -7.36
C GLN A 187 -9.14 -20.95 -6.07
N ALA A 188 -9.18 -19.61 -6.09
CA ALA A 188 -9.59 -18.79 -4.97
C ALA A 188 -11.05 -19.02 -4.53
N GLY A 189 -11.95 -19.35 -5.45
CA GLY A 189 -13.37 -19.57 -5.16
C GLY A 189 -13.65 -20.70 -4.16
N SER A 190 -12.69 -21.63 -3.98
CA SER A 190 -12.77 -22.71 -2.99
C SER A 190 -11.83 -22.50 -1.80
N ALA A 191 -11.00 -21.45 -1.81
CA ALA A 191 -9.92 -21.25 -0.87
C ALA A 191 -10.40 -20.60 0.43
N LYS A 192 -9.72 -20.94 1.54
CA LYS A 192 -9.85 -20.22 2.80
C LYS A 192 -8.81 -19.09 2.85
N PRO A 193 -9.08 -17.99 3.58
CA PRO A 193 -8.09 -16.95 3.82
C PRO A 193 -6.75 -17.51 4.30
N GLN A 194 -5.67 -17.11 3.62
CA GLN A 194 -4.31 -17.47 3.97
C GLN A 194 -3.87 -16.74 5.25
N LYS A 195 -3.01 -17.38 6.04
CA LYS A 195 -2.41 -16.76 7.22
C LYS A 195 -1.31 -15.79 6.80
N LEU A 196 -1.39 -14.56 7.32
CA LEU A 196 -0.38 -13.53 7.12
C LEU A 196 0.76 -13.65 8.14
N ALA A 197 1.90 -13.05 7.80
CA ALA A 197 3.06 -12.96 8.68
C ALA A 197 2.73 -12.16 9.96
N LYS A 198 3.41 -12.50 11.06
CA LYS A 198 3.32 -11.74 12.31
C LYS A 198 4.58 -10.90 12.47
N CYS A 199 4.40 -9.60 12.62
CA CYS A 199 5.50 -8.69 12.90
C CYS A 199 5.75 -8.63 14.41
N VAL A 200 7.03 -8.72 14.80
CA VAL A 200 7.44 -8.47 16.18
C VAL A 200 7.67 -6.97 16.29
N GLU A 201 6.78 -6.28 16.99
CA GLU A 201 6.91 -4.86 17.26
C GLU A 201 7.19 -4.67 18.74
N SER A 202 8.43 -4.35 19.08
CA SER A 202 8.83 -3.94 20.43
C SER A 202 8.97 -2.42 20.49
N GLY A 203 8.39 -1.79 21.52
CA GLY A 203 8.48 -0.35 21.74
C GLY A 203 7.17 0.40 21.44
N PRO A 204 7.16 1.73 21.65
CA PRO A 204 6.00 2.58 21.37
C PRO A 204 5.73 2.74 19.86
N PRO A 205 4.52 3.14 19.43
CA PRO A 205 3.34 3.31 20.28
C PRO A 205 2.61 2.00 20.58
N SER A 206 1.93 1.95 21.72
CA SER A 206 0.83 1.01 21.92
C SER A 206 -0.38 1.49 21.10
N MET A 207 -1.06 0.56 20.42
CA MET A 207 -2.22 0.87 19.60
C MET A 207 -3.13 -0.35 19.54
N THR A 208 -4.39 -0.13 19.91
CA THR A 208 -5.48 -1.11 19.79
C THR A 208 -6.60 -0.45 18.99
N SER A 209 -6.54 -0.57 17.67
CA SER A 209 -7.51 0.05 16.76
C SER A 209 -8.10 -0.97 15.78
N ILE A 210 -9.39 -0.82 15.49
CA ILE A 210 -10.08 -1.60 14.45
C ILE A 210 -9.82 -1.05 13.04
N HIS A 211 -9.12 0.08 12.92
CA HIS A 211 -8.76 0.69 11.65
C HIS A 211 -8.02 -0.31 10.74
N PRO A 212 -8.35 -0.37 9.43
CA PRO A 212 -7.72 -1.32 8.51
C PRO A 212 -6.20 -1.20 8.46
N ASP A 213 -5.69 0.03 8.45
CA ASP A 213 -4.25 0.34 8.40
C ASP A 213 -3.57 0.45 9.77
N ALA A 214 -4.27 0.19 10.89
CA ALA A 214 -3.67 0.28 12.23
C ALA A 214 -2.35 -0.50 12.38
N PRO A 215 -2.23 -1.77 11.90
CA PRO A 215 -0.96 -2.50 11.99
C PRO A 215 0.17 -1.77 11.26
N ALA A 216 -0.10 -1.26 10.06
CA ALA A 216 0.87 -0.56 9.23
C ALA A 216 1.34 0.76 9.86
N ILE A 217 0.39 1.54 10.35
CA ILE A 217 0.63 2.83 10.99
C ILE A 217 1.41 2.60 12.29
N LYS A 218 1.09 1.56 13.06
CA LYS A 218 1.85 1.20 14.25
C LYS A 218 3.30 0.89 13.91
N THR A 219 3.57 0.03 12.92
CA THR A 219 4.94 -0.25 12.45
C THR A 219 5.67 1.03 12.06
N ALA A 220 5.04 1.90 11.27
CA ALA A 220 5.64 3.15 10.80
C ALA A 220 5.99 4.09 11.95
N LEU A 221 5.08 4.27 12.92
CA LEU A 221 5.30 5.13 14.09
C LEU A 221 6.35 4.55 15.04
N THR A 222 6.39 3.22 15.22
CA THR A 222 7.44 2.57 16.00
C THR A 222 8.82 2.84 15.41
N ARG A 223 8.96 2.67 14.10
CA ARG A 223 10.23 2.97 13.40
C ARG A 223 10.59 4.45 13.49
N TYR A 224 9.61 5.34 13.32
CA TYR A 224 9.80 6.78 13.46
C TYR A 224 10.30 7.17 14.86
N LEU A 225 9.62 6.73 15.92
CA LEU A 225 9.98 7.03 17.31
C LEU A 225 11.32 6.39 17.73
N TRP A 226 11.60 5.18 17.26
CA TRP A 226 12.90 4.54 17.45
C TRP A 226 14.02 5.38 16.82
N GLY A 227 13.85 5.78 15.56
CA GLY A 227 14.87 6.57 14.86
C GLY A 227 15.15 7.94 15.49
N LEU A 228 14.12 8.56 16.09
CA LEU A 228 14.28 9.77 16.90
C LEU A 228 15.10 9.53 18.16
N SER A 229 14.86 8.40 18.84
CA SER A 229 15.46 8.06 20.14
C SER A 229 16.89 7.54 20.02
N TYR A 230 17.21 6.92 18.88
CA TYR A 230 18.49 6.25 18.63
C TYR A 230 19.09 6.65 17.27
N PRO A 231 19.38 7.95 17.05
CA PRO A 231 19.69 8.46 15.71
C PRO A 231 20.98 7.91 15.08
N THR A 232 21.87 7.33 15.88
CA THR A 232 23.16 6.75 15.43
C THR A 232 23.13 5.24 15.30
N GLU A 233 22.11 4.55 15.82
CA GLU A 233 21.99 3.09 15.69
C GLU A 233 21.60 2.71 14.27
N ILE A 234 21.99 1.52 13.85
CA ILE A 234 21.70 0.99 12.51
C ILE A 234 20.67 -0.12 12.65
N ASP A 235 19.62 -0.06 11.84
CA ASP A 235 18.56 -1.07 11.83
C ASP A 235 18.92 -2.28 10.94
N GLU A 236 18.05 -3.27 10.91
CA GLU A 236 18.18 -4.48 10.09
C GLU A 236 18.24 -4.23 8.57
N THR A 237 17.88 -3.01 8.13
CA THR A 237 17.93 -2.59 6.73
C THR A 237 19.19 -1.80 6.39
N GLY A 238 20.09 -1.59 7.37
CA GLY A 238 21.35 -0.87 7.18
C GLY A 238 21.22 0.66 7.24
N PHE A 239 20.04 1.19 7.60
CA PHE A 239 19.84 2.63 7.75
C PHE A 239 20.07 3.06 9.20
N THR A 240 20.66 4.25 9.38
CA THR A 240 20.77 4.87 10.70
C THR A 240 19.40 5.32 11.22
N GLY A 241 19.20 5.34 12.53
CA GLY A 241 17.95 5.84 13.13
C GLY A 241 17.57 7.23 12.67
N LYS A 242 18.54 8.12 12.47
CA LYS A 242 18.34 9.45 11.87
C LYS A 242 17.73 9.36 10.47
N GLN A 243 18.28 8.49 9.61
CA GLN A 243 17.74 8.29 8.27
C GLN A 243 16.33 7.73 8.33
N VAL A 244 16.06 6.76 9.21
CA VAL A 244 14.74 6.15 9.39
C VAL A 244 13.71 7.19 9.84
N ALA A 245 14.01 7.98 10.88
CA ALA A 245 13.09 9.01 11.38
C ALA A 245 12.85 10.13 10.34
N TRP A 246 13.91 10.56 9.64
CA TRP A 246 13.79 11.55 8.56
C TRP A 246 12.91 11.05 7.42
N GLN A 247 13.12 9.81 7.02
CA GLN A 247 12.34 9.13 6.00
C GLN A 247 10.89 8.89 6.42
N GLY A 248 10.61 8.81 7.72
CA GLY A 248 9.27 8.75 8.29
C GLY A 248 8.48 10.07 8.18
N LEU A 249 9.07 11.14 7.65
CA LEU A 249 8.38 12.40 7.38
C LEU A 249 7.92 12.51 5.93
N ASP A 250 6.74 13.10 5.74
CA ASP A 250 6.27 13.56 4.44
C ASP A 250 7.25 14.58 3.83
N PRO A 251 7.45 14.60 2.50
CA PRO A 251 8.35 15.56 1.85
C PRO A 251 8.10 17.03 2.21
N SER A 252 6.85 17.40 2.52
CA SER A 252 6.52 18.75 2.98
C SER A 252 7.14 19.10 4.34
N LEU A 253 7.14 18.16 5.30
CA LEU A 253 7.82 18.33 6.59
C LEU A 253 9.33 18.26 6.46
N GLN A 254 9.85 17.37 5.61
CA GLN A 254 11.28 17.34 5.31
C GLN A 254 11.75 18.72 4.81
N LYS A 255 11.01 19.33 3.87
CA LYS A 255 11.30 20.68 3.39
C LYS A 255 11.27 21.73 4.51
N LYS A 256 10.32 21.64 5.45
CA LYS A 256 10.19 22.54 6.61
C LYS A 256 11.40 22.48 7.54
N HIS A 257 11.92 21.27 7.81
CA HIS A 257 13.09 21.08 8.67
C HIS A 257 14.44 21.29 7.95
N GLY A 258 14.45 21.16 6.62
CA GLY A 258 15.60 21.41 5.76
C GLY A 258 16.57 20.23 5.66
N THR A 259 17.05 19.70 6.79
CA THR A 259 17.94 18.52 6.80
C THR A 259 17.60 17.56 7.94
N ALA A 260 17.99 16.29 7.77
CA ALA A 260 17.85 15.27 8.80
C ALA A 260 18.57 15.67 10.11
N ASP A 261 19.73 16.31 10.02
CA ASP A 261 20.47 16.78 11.20
C ASP A 261 19.72 17.87 11.97
N LYS A 262 19.15 18.86 11.25
CA LYS A 262 18.35 19.92 11.88
C LYS A 262 17.08 19.36 12.52
N PHE A 263 16.46 18.38 11.88
CA PHE A 263 15.30 17.68 12.41
C PHE A 263 15.64 16.95 13.72
N ILE A 264 16.64 16.08 13.73
CA ILE A 264 17.04 15.35 14.96
C ILE A 264 17.48 16.33 16.05
N ALA A 265 18.24 17.38 15.71
CA ALA A 265 18.67 18.40 16.67
C ALA A 265 17.49 19.12 17.34
N SER A 266 16.34 19.25 16.67
CA SER A 266 15.14 19.89 17.25
C SER A 266 14.57 19.16 18.47
N PHE A 267 14.84 17.86 18.59
CA PHE A 267 14.45 17.05 19.75
C PHE A 267 15.43 17.15 20.92
N LYS A 268 16.57 17.82 20.75
CA LYS A 268 17.56 18.07 21.83
C LYS A 268 18.00 16.81 22.59
N GLY A 269 18.09 15.68 21.89
CA GLY A 269 18.44 14.38 22.47
C GLY A 269 17.34 13.72 23.31
N ALA A 270 16.09 14.21 23.21
CA ALA A 270 14.95 13.56 23.85
C ALA A 270 14.63 12.21 23.20
N LYS A 271 14.22 11.24 24.02
CA LYS A 271 13.85 9.89 23.60
C LYS A 271 12.37 9.65 23.86
N ALA A 272 11.73 8.87 23.00
CA ALA A 272 10.36 8.45 23.22
C ALA A 272 10.33 7.36 24.32
N GLY A 273 9.73 7.68 25.47
CA GLY A 273 9.57 6.74 26.58
C GLY A 273 8.32 5.86 26.43
N ALA A 274 7.18 6.49 26.13
CA ALA A 274 5.91 5.81 25.85
C ALA A 274 5.14 6.60 24.79
N ALA A 275 4.33 5.90 23.99
CA ALA A 275 3.33 6.54 23.15
C ALA A 275 2.08 5.66 23.11
N ASN A 276 0.90 6.26 23.26
CA ASN A 276 -0.38 5.56 23.24
C ASN A 276 -1.27 6.24 22.21
N VAL A 277 -1.77 5.48 21.24
CA VAL A 277 -2.71 5.98 20.24
C VAL A 277 -4.12 5.79 20.75
N ASP A 278 -4.77 6.91 21.08
CA ASP A 278 -6.11 6.94 21.68
C ASP A 278 -7.20 6.76 20.63
N ASN A 279 -7.02 7.38 19.45
CA ASN A 279 -7.96 7.31 18.35
C ASN A 279 -7.22 7.37 17.01
N LEU A 280 -7.61 6.53 16.05
CA LEU A 280 -7.10 6.51 14.68
C LEU A 280 -8.29 6.49 13.73
N GLU A 281 -8.40 7.53 12.91
CA GLU A 281 -9.53 7.83 12.04
C GLU A 281 -9.09 7.86 10.58
N ILE A 282 -9.89 7.20 9.73
CA ILE A 282 -9.77 7.31 8.27
C ILE A 282 -10.21 8.72 7.88
N ALA A 283 -9.32 9.54 7.34
CA ALA A 283 -9.70 10.86 6.85
C ALA A 283 -10.10 10.79 5.36
N ASP A 284 -9.26 10.16 4.53
CA ASP A 284 -9.53 9.86 3.13
C ASP A 284 -8.67 8.67 2.63
N GLN A 285 -8.57 8.47 1.31
CA GLN A 285 -7.80 7.37 0.72
C GLN A 285 -6.28 7.49 0.85
N PHE A 286 -5.78 8.67 1.21
CA PHE A 286 -4.36 9.01 1.22
C PHE A 286 -3.90 9.58 2.54
N THR A 287 -4.83 9.94 3.43
CA THR A 287 -4.53 10.54 4.71
C THR A 287 -5.37 9.92 5.82
N ASP A 288 -4.72 9.73 6.96
CA ASP A 288 -5.34 9.32 8.22
C ASP A 288 -4.95 10.31 9.30
N THR A 289 -5.79 10.43 10.32
CA THR A 289 -5.50 11.26 11.50
C THR A 289 -5.53 10.40 12.74
N LEU A 290 -4.57 10.60 13.64
CA LEU A 290 -4.61 10.01 14.96
C LEU A 290 -4.42 11.04 16.05
N LEU A 291 -4.98 10.71 17.21
CA LEU A 291 -4.67 11.35 18.48
C LEU A 291 -3.81 10.39 19.28
N TRP A 292 -2.69 10.89 19.78
CA TRP A 292 -1.84 10.13 20.68
C TRP A 292 -1.34 10.95 21.85
N THR A 293 -0.94 10.23 22.88
CA THR A 293 -0.19 10.76 24.01
C THR A 293 1.23 10.21 23.92
N VAL A 294 2.23 11.09 23.79
CA VAL A 294 3.65 10.71 23.71
C VAL A 294 4.46 11.33 24.85
N GLN A 295 5.22 10.49 25.55
CA GLN A 295 6.17 10.86 26.59
C GLN A 295 7.57 10.97 25.98
N MET A 296 8.16 12.15 26.08
CA MET A 296 9.52 12.45 25.63
C MET A 296 10.43 12.70 26.84
N GLU A 297 11.51 11.92 26.94
CA GLU A 297 12.50 11.99 28.01
C GLU A 297 13.76 12.68 27.51
N GLY A 298 13.96 13.92 27.95
CA GLY A 298 15.14 14.71 27.65
C GLY A 298 16.38 14.32 28.47
N PRO A 299 17.55 14.92 28.15
CA PRO A 299 18.75 14.77 28.95
C PRO A 299 18.50 15.07 30.43
N GLY A 300 19.04 14.25 31.33
CA GLY A 300 18.84 14.41 32.78
C GLY A 300 17.46 13.97 33.30
N LYS A 301 16.73 13.14 32.55
CA LYS A 301 15.37 12.64 32.88
C LYS A 301 14.29 13.73 32.93
N ALA A 302 14.54 14.89 32.32
CA ALA A 302 13.50 15.91 32.16
C ALA A 302 12.41 15.36 31.23
N CYS A 303 11.25 15.04 31.80
CA CYS A 303 10.19 14.35 31.09
C CYS A 303 9.09 15.32 30.68
N ARG A 304 8.60 15.20 29.44
CA ARG A 304 7.46 15.95 28.92
C ARG A 304 6.43 15.02 28.30
N VAL A 305 5.16 15.24 28.63
CA VAL A 305 4.01 14.58 28.00
C VAL A 305 3.38 15.53 27.00
N HIS A 306 3.20 15.04 25.78
CA HIS A 306 2.55 15.73 24.68
C HIS A 306 1.26 15.01 24.31
N HIS A 307 0.18 15.77 24.14
CA HIS A 307 -1.07 15.28 23.58
C HIS A 307 -1.20 15.86 22.17
N GLN A 308 -1.06 15.03 21.14
CA GLN A 308 -0.89 15.51 19.77
C GLN A 308 -1.91 14.92 18.83
N ARG A 309 -2.31 15.76 17.88
CA ARG A 309 -2.91 15.31 16.62
C ARG A 309 -1.78 15.09 15.62
N VAL A 310 -1.74 13.89 15.05
CA VAL A 310 -0.79 13.52 14.00
C VAL A 310 -1.56 13.22 12.74
N THR A 311 -1.26 13.95 11.67
CA THR A 311 -1.76 13.67 10.34
C THR A 311 -0.75 12.81 9.61
N LEU A 312 -1.19 11.69 9.07
CA LEU A 312 -0.38 10.76 8.30
C LEU A 312 -0.75 10.88 6.82
N SER A 313 0.22 10.66 5.94
CA SER A 313 -0.02 10.47 4.52
C SER A 313 0.53 9.12 4.05
N SER A 314 -0.17 8.50 3.12
CA SER A 314 0.32 7.34 2.39
C SER A 314 1.31 7.80 1.33
N ALA A 315 2.60 7.54 1.56
CA ALA A 315 3.68 7.77 0.61
C ALA A 315 4.04 6.44 -0.07
N PRO A 316 4.73 6.44 -1.22
CA PRO A 316 5.20 5.21 -1.85
C PRO A 316 5.98 4.33 -0.86
N GLY A 317 5.35 3.21 -0.50
CA GLY A 317 5.93 2.17 0.32
C GLY A 317 5.92 2.39 1.84
N ARG A 318 5.24 3.40 2.38
CA ARG A 318 4.95 3.54 3.83
C ARG A 318 3.96 4.66 4.17
N TRP A 319 3.38 4.58 5.37
CA TRP A 319 2.81 5.75 6.04
C TRP A 319 3.92 6.68 6.55
N VAL A 320 3.72 7.98 6.38
CA VAL A 320 4.65 9.02 6.87
C VAL A 320 3.90 10.09 7.65
N VAL A 321 4.59 10.70 8.61
CA VAL A 321 4.09 11.83 9.38
C VAL A 321 4.07 13.07 8.49
N LYS A 322 2.88 13.64 8.28
CA LYS A 322 2.65 14.83 7.46
C LYS A 322 2.45 16.09 8.29
N ASP A 323 1.84 15.97 9.46
CA ASP A 323 1.74 17.07 10.42
C ASP A 323 1.69 16.53 11.84
N VAL A 324 2.25 17.29 12.79
CA VAL A 324 2.14 17.02 14.22
C VAL A 324 1.82 18.33 14.92
N THR A 325 0.69 18.37 15.61
CA THR A 325 0.23 19.54 16.35
C THR A 325 -0.13 19.15 17.77
N ASP A 326 0.52 19.79 18.76
CA ASP A 326 0.11 19.69 20.15
C ASP A 326 -1.31 20.26 20.31
N THR A 327 -2.22 19.45 20.84
CA THR A 327 -3.62 19.85 21.12
C THR A 327 -3.72 20.72 22.38
N GLU A 328 -2.70 20.68 23.22
CA GLU A 328 -2.54 21.51 24.41
C GLU A 328 -1.05 21.67 24.75
N ALA A 329 -0.72 22.63 25.62
CA ALA A 329 0.67 22.88 26.00
C ALA A 329 1.30 21.65 26.68
N PRO A 330 2.53 21.23 26.29
CA PRO A 330 3.18 20.05 26.87
C PRO A 330 3.42 20.19 28.37
N ARG A 331 3.12 19.13 29.11
CA ARG A 331 3.20 19.10 30.58
C ARG A 331 4.44 18.34 31.02
N SER A 332 4.96 18.63 32.21
CA SER A 332 5.96 17.75 32.83
C SER A 332 5.30 16.44 33.23
N CYS A 333 6.01 15.33 33.01
CA CYS A 333 5.82 14.14 33.84
C CYS A 333 6.45 14.46 35.22
#